data_AF-A0A838WEB9-F1
#
_entry.id   AF-A0A838WEB9-F1
#
_cell.length_a   1.000
_cell.length_b   1.000
_cell.length_c   1.000
_cell.angle_alpha   90.00
_cell.angle_beta   90.00
_cell.angle_gamma   90.00
#
_symmetry.space_group_name_H-M   'P 1'
#
loop_
_entity.id
_entity.type
_entity.pdbx_description
1 polymer ?
#
loop_
_entity_poly.entity_id
_entity_poly.type
_entity_poly.pdbx_seq_one_letter_code
_entity_poly.pdbx_strand_id
1 'polypeptide(L)'
;MTCLLLILGLAACADSVVAPEMSGINLSVTPVSNGLTVTPSTASVEENSTVQLTAYLDDGHKAKVLKGWSSDDTTVATVDSSGRVTGRAEGIAVITAKTTRDRWGTAIVTVTAPSGTVASVDVSPEQATVNVGSTTQLSATVKDANGKSLTNKTVTWKSSNTAVATVSSSGMVSTVAAGSATITAVSEETSGVAEITATSQEPPPSTPGTGIWISKAELDALPMSGTAWSGTGELKHTADASWKPEPVEQKGQVFHLQALAGALVYARLSPDPSAEAYRKKVVQAIRDVMAFPDDLSAAISYPNRFLGTWAITADLINLKEHDPALDTQFRAWLTYKLDVKYSNKTVRTQMAHANNQGSWATFSLAAASAYLGDRATLDQLAQRYRRWLGDTSVAFSLKWTGSTQSWQVNPSNSATWVGINSKGAKRDGYNFDGIQPSDQNRGAPEAYEPTNFPNDFSSVRYNETSLHGVLGAVLILHRAGYTDLVDGSDQAVLRAAKWIKYAADSFPAKGYEYFTGPHEATRPLINYFYPSASLPSTRERTQLSGSAYGYAWTYWTHAGRSVQ
;
A
#
# COMPACT_ATOMS: atom_id res chain seq x y z
N MET A 1 75.77 14.43 23.23
CA MET A 1 75.02 13.37 23.93
C MET A 1 73.99 12.82 22.97
N THR A 2 74.25 11.59 22.53
CA THR A 2 73.57 10.84 21.47
C THR A 2 72.39 10.10 22.07
N CYS A 3 71.19 10.24 21.50
CA CYS A 3 70.13 9.24 21.68
C CYS A 3 69.55 8.91 20.30
N LEU A 4 70.09 7.82 19.76
CA LEU A 4 69.67 7.13 18.56
C LEU A 4 68.60 6.14 19.01
N LEU A 5 67.32 6.32 18.66
CA LEU A 5 66.33 5.27 18.88
C LEU A 5 66.22 4.41 17.62
N LEU A 6 66.76 3.20 17.74
CA LEU A 6 66.65 2.08 16.81
C LEU A 6 65.20 1.54 16.83
N ILE A 7 64.57 1.37 15.66
CA ILE A 7 63.37 0.55 15.51
C ILE A 7 63.86 -0.84 15.07
N LEU A 8 63.77 -1.81 15.97
CA LEU A 8 64.00 -3.23 15.68
C LEU A 8 62.66 -3.90 15.39
N GLY A 9 62.57 -4.52 14.21
CA GLY A 9 61.44 -5.34 13.82
C GLY A 9 61.36 -6.64 14.62
N LEU A 10 60.13 -7.12 14.82
CA LEU A 10 59.83 -8.47 15.28
C LEU A 10 58.73 -9.04 14.39
N ALA A 11 59.08 -10.12 13.70
CA ALA A 11 58.15 -11.02 13.07
C ALA A 11 58.04 -12.29 13.93
N ALA A 12 56.80 -12.71 14.19
CA ALA A 12 56.27 -14.08 14.12
C ALA A 12 55.44 -14.57 15.35
N CYS A 13 54.30 -15.19 14.98
CA CYS A 13 53.52 -16.25 15.65
C CYS A 13 52.20 -15.89 16.38
N ALA A 14 51.12 -16.23 15.67
CA ALA A 14 49.89 -16.96 16.05
C ALA A 14 48.80 -16.35 16.97
N ASP A 15 47.59 -16.37 16.39
CA ASP A 15 46.23 -16.56 16.92
C ASP A 15 45.56 -15.53 17.86
N SER A 16 44.52 -14.92 17.28
CA SER A 16 43.27 -14.45 17.90
C SER A 16 43.38 -13.61 19.17
N VAL A 17 43.62 -12.31 18.98
CA VAL A 17 43.13 -11.28 19.90
C VAL A 17 42.53 -10.15 19.05
N VAL A 18 41.28 -9.79 19.35
CA VAL A 18 40.58 -8.64 18.79
C VAL A 18 41.45 -7.39 19.01
N ALA A 19 41.86 -6.74 17.92
CA ALA A 19 42.58 -5.48 17.98
C ALA A 19 41.66 -4.44 18.65
N PRO A 20 42.07 -3.76 19.74
CA PRO A 20 41.36 -2.56 20.17
C PRO A 20 41.61 -1.50 19.10
N GLU A 21 40.56 -0.79 18.70
CA GLU A 21 40.69 0.45 17.94
C GLU A 21 41.63 1.39 18.71
N MET A 22 42.85 1.61 18.20
CA MET A 22 43.75 2.64 18.71
C MET A 22 43.27 4.02 18.23
N SER A 23 42.10 4.45 18.72
CA SER A 23 41.72 5.84 18.71
C SER A 23 42.42 6.53 19.89
N GLY A 24 43.34 7.45 19.60
CA GLY A 24 43.68 8.52 20.54
C GLY A 24 45.09 8.57 21.14
N ILE A 25 46.13 7.94 20.57
CA ILE A 25 47.50 8.39 20.90
C ILE A 25 47.76 9.70 20.15
N ASN A 26 47.46 10.83 20.80
CA ASN A 26 47.94 12.13 20.35
C ASN A 26 49.45 12.21 20.63
N LEU A 27 50.26 11.63 19.75
CA LEU A 27 51.68 11.92 19.64
C LEU A 27 51.79 13.38 19.22
N SER A 28 52.05 14.28 20.18
CA SER A 28 52.33 15.68 19.87
C SER A 28 53.71 15.78 19.22
N VAL A 29 53.77 15.50 17.92
CA VAL A 29 54.92 15.87 17.11
C VAL A 29 54.92 17.39 17.11
N THR A 30 56.00 18.00 17.60
CA THR A 30 56.20 19.46 17.51
C THR A 30 57.24 19.73 16.45
N PRO A 31 57.03 20.73 15.57
CA PRO A 31 58.07 21.16 14.63
C PRO A 31 59.35 21.52 15.38
N VAL A 32 60.49 21.01 14.91
CA VAL A 32 61.79 21.19 15.53
C VAL A 32 62.77 21.74 14.49
N SER A 33 63.76 22.49 14.98
CA SER A 33 64.74 23.17 14.13
C SER A 33 66.12 23.22 14.77
N ASN A 34 67.14 23.19 13.91
CA ASN A 34 68.52 23.54 14.21
C ASN A 34 69.00 24.55 13.15
N GLY A 35 68.82 25.84 13.44
CA GLY A 35 69.30 26.95 12.62
C GLY A 35 68.54 27.21 11.31
N LEU A 36 67.35 26.62 11.15
CA LEU A 36 66.48 26.75 9.99
C LEU A 36 65.02 26.55 10.43
N THR A 37 64.15 27.50 10.14
CA THR A 37 62.70 27.41 10.41
C THR A 37 61.94 27.11 9.11
N VAL A 38 60.90 26.28 9.18
CA VAL A 38 60.01 26.00 8.04
C VAL A 38 58.66 26.66 8.30
N THR A 39 58.18 27.44 7.34
CA THR A 39 56.91 28.18 7.43
C THR A 39 55.96 27.75 6.31
N PRO A 40 54.67 27.51 6.63
CA PRO A 40 54.13 27.38 7.98
C PRO A 40 54.72 26.15 8.71
N SER A 41 54.81 26.20 10.04
CA SER A 41 55.31 25.09 10.85
C SER A 41 54.32 23.93 10.95
N THR A 42 53.04 24.20 10.68
CA THR A 42 51.97 23.22 10.48
C THR A 42 51.14 23.60 9.25
N ALA A 43 50.80 22.64 8.39
CA ALA A 43 49.93 22.85 7.23
C ALA A 43 48.90 21.72 7.10
N SER A 44 47.76 22.02 6.47
CA SER A 44 46.80 21.02 6.02
C SER A 44 46.66 21.09 4.50
N VAL A 45 46.53 19.93 3.86
CA VAL A 45 46.37 19.80 2.40
C VAL A 45 45.40 18.66 2.10
N GLU A 46 44.50 18.81 1.14
CA GLU A 46 43.68 17.69 0.68
C GLU A 46 44.52 16.72 -0.17
N GLU A 47 44.11 15.45 -0.23
CA GLU A 47 44.72 14.47 -1.13
C GLU A 47 44.76 15.01 -2.57
N ASN A 48 45.88 14.80 -3.27
CA ASN A 48 46.15 15.32 -4.61
C ASN A 48 46.24 16.86 -4.75
N SER A 49 46.01 17.61 -3.67
CA SER A 49 46.28 19.05 -3.61
C SER A 49 47.72 19.32 -3.16
N THR A 50 48.14 20.59 -3.26
CA THR A 50 49.51 21.00 -2.88
C THR A 50 49.53 22.18 -1.93
N VAL A 51 50.50 22.21 -1.01
CA VAL A 51 50.82 23.34 -0.14
C VAL A 51 52.29 23.71 -0.27
N GLN A 52 52.61 25.01 -0.21
CA GLN A 52 53.98 25.49 -0.31
C GLN A 52 54.59 25.67 1.09
N LEU A 53 55.74 25.04 1.33
CA LEU A 53 56.58 25.32 2.49
C LEU A 53 57.76 26.21 2.08
N THR A 54 58.20 27.07 2.99
CA THR A 54 59.37 27.92 2.80
C THR A 54 60.31 27.81 3.99
N ALA A 55 61.60 27.62 3.74
CA ALA A 55 62.62 27.55 4.78
C ALA A 55 63.32 28.91 4.96
N TYR A 56 63.49 29.35 6.21
CA TYR A 56 64.12 30.60 6.62
C TYR A 56 65.29 30.32 7.58
N LEU A 57 66.38 31.07 7.44
CA LEU A 57 67.48 31.07 8.39
C LEU A 57 67.09 31.83 9.68
N ASP A 58 67.86 31.66 10.75
CA ASP A 58 67.61 32.35 12.03
C ASP A 58 67.67 33.90 11.92
N ASP A 59 68.36 34.41 10.91
CA ASP A 59 68.42 35.84 10.59
C ASP A 59 67.16 36.35 9.83
N GLY A 60 66.14 35.50 9.66
CA GLY A 60 64.87 35.81 9.00
C GLY A 60 64.93 35.77 7.47
N HIS A 61 66.08 35.53 6.85
CA HIS A 61 66.19 35.46 5.40
C HIS A 61 65.78 34.09 4.86
N LYS A 62 65.11 34.06 3.71
CA LYS A 62 64.79 32.82 3.00
C LYS A 62 66.07 32.06 2.65
N ALA A 63 66.11 30.77 2.99
CA ALA A 63 67.23 29.90 2.64
C ALA A 63 67.30 29.71 1.13
N LYS A 64 68.29 30.35 0.47
CA LYS A 64 68.46 30.31 -1.00
C LYS A 64 69.09 29.02 -1.52
N VAL A 65 69.80 28.28 -0.67
CA VAL A 65 70.49 27.04 -1.04
C VAL A 65 70.17 25.97 0.00
N LEU A 66 69.38 24.98 -0.41
CA LEU A 66 69.05 23.81 0.39
C LEU A 66 69.80 22.59 -0.16
N LYS A 67 70.24 21.71 0.74
CA LYS A 67 70.72 20.36 0.42
C LYS A 67 69.56 19.47 -0.05
N GLY A 68 68.34 19.75 0.42
CA GLY A 68 67.13 19.10 -0.07
C GLY A 68 65.97 19.23 0.90
N TRP A 69 64.79 18.81 0.41
CA TRP A 69 63.60 18.54 1.20
C TRP A 69 63.38 17.03 1.28
N SER A 70 62.81 16.55 2.38
CA SER A 70 62.42 15.14 2.55
C SER A 70 61.12 15.03 3.34
N SER A 71 60.31 14.01 3.03
CA SER A 71 59.20 13.56 3.87
C SER A 71 59.64 12.34 4.67
N ASP A 72 59.16 12.20 5.90
CA ASP A 72 59.31 10.97 6.68
C ASP A 72 58.40 9.84 6.16
N ASP A 73 57.22 10.18 5.65
CA ASP A 73 56.28 9.27 5.02
C ASP A 73 55.84 9.80 3.65
N THR A 74 56.44 9.25 2.58
CA THR A 74 56.10 9.60 1.20
C THR A 74 54.80 8.99 0.71
N THR A 75 54.22 8.02 1.44
CA THR A 75 52.89 7.47 1.15
C THR A 75 51.78 8.40 1.62
N VAL A 76 52.06 9.24 2.64
CA VAL A 76 51.16 10.30 3.12
C VAL A 76 51.38 11.62 2.35
N ALA A 77 52.62 12.11 2.26
CA ALA A 77 52.91 13.36 1.54
C ALA A 77 54.29 13.36 0.86
N THR A 78 54.38 13.90 -0.35
CA THR A 78 55.65 14.08 -1.08
C THR A 78 56.04 15.56 -1.15
N VAL A 79 57.33 15.89 -1.11
CA VAL A 79 57.82 17.28 -1.25
C VAL A 79 58.85 17.39 -2.37
N ASP A 80 58.74 18.40 -3.23
CA ASP A 80 59.70 18.65 -4.31
C ASP A 80 60.87 19.55 -3.88
N SER A 81 61.82 19.79 -4.79
CA SER A 81 63.02 20.61 -4.52
C SER A 81 62.71 22.08 -4.21
N SER A 82 61.52 22.56 -4.58
CA SER A 82 61.05 23.93 -4.29
C SER A 82 60.36 24.06 -2.93
N GLY A 83 60.13 22.94 -2.23
CA GLY A 83 59.36 22.89 -0.98
C GLY A 83 57.85 22.80 -1.21
N ARG A 84 57.41 22.46 -2.43
CA ARG A 84 55.99 22.21 -2.71
C ARG A 84 55.64 20.80 -2.27
N VAL A 85 54.73 20.69 -1.33
CA VAL A 85 54.23 19.44 -0.77
C VAL A 85 52.95 19.04 -1.49
N THR A 86 52.82 17.77 -1.87
CA THR A 86 51.62 17.16 -2.47
C THR A 86 51.10 16.08 -1.52
N GLY A 87 49.82 16.18 -1.14
CA GLY A 87 49.15 15.14 -0.34
C GLY A 87 48.89 13.87 -1.17
N ARG A 88 49.08 12.69 -0.58
CA ARG A 88 48.97 11.38 -1.24
C ARG A 88 47.94 10.45 -0.61
N ALA A 89 47.88 10.41 0.71
CA ALA A 89 46.89 9.64 1.45
C ALA A 89 46.62 10.34 2.79
N GLU A 90 45.44 10.12 3.36
CA GLU A 90 45.07 10.67 4.66
C GLU A 90 46.09 10.27 5.74
N GLY A 91 46.55 11.24 6.52
CA GLY A 91 47.57 11.00 7.54
C GLY A 91 48.37 12.25 7.90
N ILE A 92 49.44 12.05 8.68
CA ILE A 92 50.36 13.10 9.09
C ILE A 92 51.77 12.76 8.60
N ALA A 93 52.42 13.71 7.94
CA ALA A 93 53.82 13.61 7.51
C ALA A 93 54.64 14.79 8.07
N VAL A 94 55.88 14.52 8.46
CA VAL A 94 56.88 15.50 8.87
C VAL A 94 57.81 15.81 7.70
N ILE A 95 57.70 17.04 7.20
CA ILE A 95 58.53 17.54 6.10
C ILE A 95 59.77 18.23 6.65
N THR A 96 60.95 17.80 6.22
CA THR A 96 62.24 18.33 6.66
C THR A 96 62.92 19.11 5.54
N ALA A 97 63.36 20.33 5.82
CA ALA A 97 64.32 21.07 4.99
C ALA A 97 65.73 20.97 5.59
N LYS A 98 66.75 20.77 4.76
CA LYS A 98 68.17 20.77 5.16
C LYS A 98 68.99 21.71 4.30
N THR A 99 69.90 22.47 4.91
CA THR A 99 70.91 23.28 4.21
C THR A 99 72.19 22.47 3.93
N THR A 100 73.09 23.01 3.11
CA THR A 100 74.41 22.40 2.85
C THR A 100 75.37 22.48 4.04
N ARG A 101 75.04 23.26 5.07
CA ARG A 101 75.79 23.38 6.33
C ARG A 101 75.13 22.61 7.48
N ASP A 102 74.33 21.59 7.15
CA ASP A 102 73.62 20.70 8.08
C ASP A 102 72.69 21.39 9.11
N ARG A 103 72.29 22.64 8.85
CA ARG A 103 71.12 23.27 9.50
C ARG A 103 69.82 22.69 8.93
N TRP A 104 68.82 22.49 9.76
CA TRP A 104 67.57 21.83 9.36
C TRP A 104 66.36 22.33 10.16
N GLY A 105 65.17 22.17 9.58
CA GLY A 105 63.90 22.50 10.21
C GLY A 105 62.79 21.60 9.70
N THR A 106 61.78 21.35 10.53
CA THR A 106 60.62 20.53 10.16
C THR A 106 59.32 21.33 10.12
N ALA A 107 58.37 20.85 9.34
CA ALA A 107 56.97 21.24 9.38
C ALA A 107 56.09 19.99 9.39
N ILE A 108 54.95 20.07 10.04
CA ILE A 108 53.96 18.99 10.09
C ILE A 108 52.90 19.25 9.03
N VAL A 109 52.64 18.27 8.19
CA VAL A 109 51.62 18.33 7.14
C VAL A 109 50.56 17.28 7.43
N THR A 110 49.33 17.72 7.66
CA THR A 110 48.15 16.85 7.78
C THR A 110 47.46 16.77 6.43
N VAL A 111 47.40 15.56 5.86
CA VAL A 111 46.67 15.30 4.62
C VAL A 111 45.25 14.87 4.97
N THR A 112 44.27 15.55 4.36
CA THR A 112 42.83 15.31 4.55
C THR A 112 42.22 14.70 3.29
N ALA A 113 41.11 13.99 3.43
CA ALA A 113 40.42 13.41 2.28
C ALA A 113 39.85 14.49 1.33
N PRO A 114 39.69 14.19 0.02
CA PRO A 114 39.13 15.14 -0.94
C PRO A 114 37.76 15.66 -0.51
N SER A 115 37.54 16.98 -0.59
CA SER A 115 36.22 17.55 -0.33
C SER A 115 35.34 17.57 -1.60
N GLY A 116 34.02 17.45 -1.42
CA GLY A 116 33.05 17.56 -2.54
C GLY A 116 32.76 16.29 -3.34
N THR A 117 33.50 15.19 -3.11
CA THR A 117 33.11 13.85 -3.58
C THR A 117 32.16 13.20 -2.58
N VAL A 118 31.22 12.39 -3.07
CA VAL A 118 30.29 11.69 -2.19
C VAL A 118 31.04 10.54 -1.51
N ALA A 119 31.04 10.52 -0.18
CA ALA A 119 31.62 9.43 0.62
C ALA A 119 30.57 8.67 1.42
N SER A 120 29.50 9.34 1.87
CA SER A 120 28.36 8.70 2.53
C SER A 120 27.04 9.37 2.17
N VAL A 121 25.96 8.60 2.34
CA VAL A 121 24.58 9.07 2.26
C VAL A 121 23.87 8.59 3.52
N ASP A 122 23.53 9.51 4.41
CA ASP A 122 22.84 9.19 5.66
C ASP A 122 21.34 9.34 5.46
N VAL A 123 20.57 8.28 5.73
CA VAL A 123 19.10 8.29 5.63
C VAL A 123 18.49 8.38 7.01
N SER A 124 17.53 9.30 7.19
CA SER A 124 16.82 9.49 8.46
C SER A 124 15.30 9.56 8.27
N PRO A 125 14.51 8.85 9.11
CA PRO A 125 14.96 7.86 10.09
C PRO A 125 15.58 6.61 9.43
N GLU A 126 16.53 5.96 10.09
CA GLU A 126 17.16 4.70 9.63
C GLU A 126 16.18 3.53 9.69
N GLN A 127 15.21 3.56 10.62
CA GLN A 127 14.13 2.60 10.70
C GLN A 127 12.81 3.29 11.02
N ALA A 128 11.71 2.83 10.43
CA ALA A 128 10.38 3.29 10.79
C ALA A 128 9.37 2.13 10.79
N THR A 129 8.55 2.06 11.83
CA THR A 129 7.36 1.22 11.85
C THR A 129 6.15 2.09 11.51
N VAL A 130 5.46 1.73 10.44
CA VAL A 130 4.41 2.56 9.85
C VAL A 130 3.20 1.68 9.59
N ASN A 131 2.01 2.12 9.98
CA ASN A 131 0.80 1.36 9.69
C ASN A 131 0.60 1.24 8.17
N VAL A 132 0.14 0.09 7.68
CA VAL A 132 -0.25 -0.10 6.28
C VAL A 132 -1.20 1.02 5.85
N GLY A 133 -0.96 1.60 4.67
CA GLY A 133 -1.75 2.73 4.15
C GLY A 133 -1.35 4.09 4.72
N SER A 134 -0.33 4.19 5.56
CA SER A 134 0.21 5.48 6.05
C SER A 134 1.49 5.87 5.31
N THR A 135 1.88 7.14 5.42
CA THR A 135 3.16 7.63 4.89
C THR A 135 4.17 7.90 6.00
N THR A 136 5.45 7.80 5.66
CA THR A 136 6.54 8.39 6.45
C THR A 136 7.51 9.11 5.51
N GLN A 137 8.04 10.25 5.94
CA GLN A 137 9.01 11.01 5.16
C GLN A 137 10.42 10.59 5.56
N LEU A 138 11.22 10.17 4.58
CA LEU A 138 12.66 9.97 4.75
C LEU A 138 13.42 11.19 4.23
N SER A 139 14.53 11.50 4.87
CA SER A 139 15.50 12.50 4.42
C SER A 139 16.83 11.82 4.14
N ALA A 140 17.57 12.32 3.15
CA ALA A 140 18.92 11.84 2.84
C ALA A 140 19.90 13.01 2.92
N THR A 141 20.98 12.85 3.68
CA THR A 141 22.08 13.81 3.79
C THR A 141 23.31 13.21 3.13
N VAL A 142 23.73 13.78 2.01
CA VAL A 142 24.95 13.38 1.30
C VAL A 142 26.13 14.09 1.93
N LYS A 143 27.23 13.38 2.23
CA LYS A 143 28.43 13.92 2.86
C LYS A 143 29.70 13.55 2.10
N ASP A 144 30.71 14.41 2.19
CA ASP A 144 32.08 14.06 1.80
C ASP A 144 32.78 13.25 2.89
N ALA A 145 34.01 12.82 2.60
CA ALA A 145 34.81 11.99 3.51
C ALA A 145 35.15 12.72 4.83
N ASN A 146 35.08 14.06 4.85
CA ASN A 146 35.28 14.87 6.05
C ASN A 146 33.97 15.08 6.85
N GLY A 147 32.88 14.41 6.46
CA GLY A 147 31.57 14.49 7.11
C GLY A 147 30.78 15.76 6.78
N LYS A 148 31.26 16.60 5.84
CA LYS A 148 30.59 17.84 5.45
C LYS A 148 29.45 17.55 4.48
N SER A 149 28.28 18.13 4.74
CA SER A 149 27.11 17.97 3.87
C SER A 149 27.31 18.61 2.50
N LEU A 150 26.94 17.85 1.46
CA LEU A 150 26.97 18.24 0.06
C LEU A 150 25.54 18.52 -0.43
N THR A 151 25.18 19.80 -0.60
CA THR A 151 23.79 20.22 -0.90
C THR A 151 23.45 20.25 -2.39
N ASN A 152 24.44 20.12 -3.27
CA ASN A 152 24.30 20.16 -4.73
C ASN A 152 24.34 18.76 -5.37
N LYS A 153 24.08 17.72 -4.59
CA LYS A 153 24.07 16.33 -5.04
C LYS A 153 22.64 15.83 -5.21
N THR A 154 22.40 15.12 -6.31
CA THR A 154 21.09 14.53 -6.60
C THR A 154 20.95 13.20 -5.88
N VAL A 155 19.84 13.02 -5.15
CA VAL A 155 19.48 11.75 -4.51
C VAL A 155 18.37 11.08 -5.29
N THR A 156 18.55 9.79 -5.58
CA THR A 156 17.52 8.92 -6.17
C THR A 156 17.10 7.85 -5.16
N TRP A 157 15.81 7.51 -5.14
CA TRP A 157 15.23 6.59 -4.17
C TRP A 157 14.74 5.31 -4.84
N LYS A 158 14.91 4.17 -4.17
CA LYS A 158 14.33 2.87 -4.59
C LYS A 158 13.83 2.09 -3.38
N SER A 159 12.82 1.24 -3.59
CA SER A 159 12.34 0.28 -2.60
C SER A 159 12.73 -1.14 -3.02
N SER A 160 13.17 -1.97 -2.07
CA SER A 160 13.43 -3.39 -2.32
C SER A 160 12.15 -4.20 -2.56
N ASN A 161 11.00 -3.73 -2.04
CA ASN A 161 9.72 -4.41 -2.17
C ASN A 161 8.57 -3.39 -2.30
N THR A 162 8.22 -3.06 -3.55
CA THR A 162 7.13 -2.11 -3.86
C THR A 162 5.73 -2.64 -3.53
N ALA A 163 5.59 -3.95 -3.30
CA ALA A 163 4.33 -4.51 -2.80
C ALA A 163 4.13 -4.24 -1.29
N VAL A 164 5.21 -3.95 -0.55
CA VAL A 164 5.16 -3.58 0.88
C VAL A 164 5.26 -2.07 1.08
N ALA A 165 6.21 -1.38 0.43
CA ALA A 165 6.35 0.07 0.53
C ALA A 165 6.87 0.68 -0.77
N THR A 166 6.30 1.79 -1.18
CA THR A 166 6.76 2.60 -2.32
C THR A 166 7.41 3.89 -1.81
N VAL A 167 8.30 4.49 -2.59
CA VAL A 167 8.99 5.75 -2.23
C VAL A 167 8.96 6.72 -3.40
N SER A 168 8.66 8.00 -3.13
CA SER A 168 8.70 9.07 -4.13
C SER A 168 10.13 9.56 -4.39
N SER A 169 10.31 10.40 -5.42
CA SER A 169 11.59 11.09 -5.67
C SER A 169 12.01 12.04 -4.55
N SER A 170 11.08 12.47 -3.70
CA SER A 170 11.34 13.32 -2.53
C SER A 170 11.58 12.54 -1.25
N GLY A 171 11.64 11.20 -1.29
CA GLY A 171 11.82 10.35 -0.10
C GLY A 171 10.54 10.10 0.71
N MET A 172 9.35 10.45 0.18
CA MET A 172 8.08 10.13 0.84
C MET A 172 7.77 8.66 0.63
N VAL A 173 7.78 7.88 1.71
CA VAL A 173 7.45 6.45 1.70
C VAL A 173 5.96 6.26 1.96
N SER A 174 5.30 5.41 1.16
CA SER A 174 3.90 5.00 1.35
C SER A 174 3.84 3.48 1.53
N THR A 175 3.28 3.02 2.66
CA THR A 175 3.13 1.58 2.95
C THR A 175 1.89 1.01 2.25
N VAL A 176 2.06 -0.16 1.63
CA VAL A 176 1.07 -0.82 0.78
C VAL A 176 0.52 -2.09 1.43
N ALA A 177 1.39 -2.90 2.04
CA ALA A 177 1.05 -4.17 2.67
C ALA A 177 1.90 -4.40 3.91
N ALA A 178 1.42 -5.22 4.86
CA ALA A 178 2.21 -5.58 6.02
C ALA A 178 3.46 -6.36 5.59
N GLY A 179 4.59 -6.13 6.27
CA GLY A 179 5.88 -6.72 5.93
C GLY A 179 7.01 -5.70 6.06
N SER A 180 8.20 -6.04 5.56
CA SER A 180 9.35 -5.14 5.55
C SER A 180 9.81 -4.78 4.14
N ALA A 181 10.33 -3.57 3.98
CA ALA A 181 10.97 -3.08 2.78
C ALA A 181 12.19 -2.22 3.14
N THR A 182 13.28 -2.39 2.42
CA THR A 182 14.47 -1.54 2.52
C THR A 182 14.35 -0.44 1.48
N ILE A 183 14.40 0.80 1.93
CA ILE A 183 14.41 1.98 1.08
C ILE A 183 15.86 2.45 0.93
N THR A 184 16.36 2.55 -0.30
CA THR A 184 17.74 2.97 -0.59
C THR A 184 17.74 4.36 -1.22
N ALA A 185 18.50 5.28 -0.64
CA ALA A 185 18.87 6.56 -1.23
C ALA A 185 20.24 6.42 -1.91
N VAL A 186 20.35 6.80 -3.17
CA VAL A 186 21.59 6.71 -3.96
C VAL A 186 21.97 8.10 -4.46
N SER A 187 23.23 8.48 -4.26
CA SER A 187 23.86 9.66 -4.84
C SER A 187 25.19 9.25 -5.45
N GLU A 188 25.35 9.45 -6.76
CA GLU A 188 26.50 8.94 -7.52
C GLU A 188 26.63 7.42 -7.33
N GLU A 189 27.78 6.91 -6.86
CA GLU A 189 28.02 5.48 -6.63
C GLU A 189 27.81 5.05 -5.17
N THR A 190 27.41 5.98 -4.29
CA THR A 190 27.23 5.75 -2.86
C THR A 190 25.76 5.70 -2.48
N SER A 191 25.43 4.90 -1.46
CA SER A 191 24.05 4.75 -1.00
C SER A 191 23.92 4.67 0.51
N GLY A 192 22.78 5.12 1.00
CA GLY A 192 22.28 4.90 2.36
C GLY A 192 20.96 4.14 2.32
N VAL A 193 20.59 3.52 3.43
CA VAL A 193 19.38 2.72 3.54
C VAL A 193 18.54 3.09 4.76
N ALA A 194 17.24 2.86 4.66
CA ALA A 194 16.33 2.81 5.79
C ALA A 194 15.46 1.56 5.73
N GLU A 195 15.16 0.97 6.88
CA GLU A 195 14.26 -0.17 7.02
C GLU A 195 12.84 0.30 7.37
N ILE A 196 11.88 -0.06 6.53
CA ILE A 196 10.47 0.24 6.75
C ILE A 196 9.77 -1.06 7.12
N THR A 197 9.24 -1.11 8.33
CA THR A 197 8.33 -2.17 8.76
C THR A 197 6.91 -1.65 8.67
N ALA A 198 6.15 -2.17 7.70
CA ALA A 198 4.74 -1.92 7.58
C ALA A 198 3.96 -2.86 8.50
N THR A 199 3.24 -2.32 9.47
CA THR A 199 2.39 -3.10 10.37
C THR A 199 0.94 -2.96 9.97
N SER A 200 0.21 -4.07 9.97
CA SER A 200 -1.25 -4.00 10.05
C SER A 200 -1.64 -3.22 11.30
N GLN A 201 -2.65 -2.35 11.20
CA GLN A 201 -3.30 -1.85 12.40
C GLN A 201 -3.86 -3.08 13.14
N GLU A 202 -3.63 -3.16 14.47
CA GLU A 202 -4.19 -4.26 15.25
C GLU A 202 -5.71 -4.31 15.01
N PRO A 203 -6.25 -5.47 14.61
CA PRO A 203 -7.68 -5.62 14.46
C PRO A 203 -8.35 -5.21 15.76
N PRO A 204 -9.39 -4.36 15.75
CA PRO A 204 -10.31 -4.40 16.87
C PRO A 204 -10.81 -5.85 16.98
N PRO A 205 -10.94 -6.39 18.21
CA PRO A 205 -11.27 -7.79 18.43
C PRO A 205 -12.50 -8.16 17.60
N SER A 206 -12.37 -9.17 16.74
CA SER A 206 -13.50 -9.67 15.97
C SER A 206 -14.56 -10.14 16.96
N THR A 207 -15.77 -9.58 16.89
CA THR A 207 -16.87 -10.09 17.74
C THR A 207 -17.20 -11.51 17.27
N PRO A 208 -16.97 -12.56 18.08
CA PRO A 208 -17.31 -13.91 17.69
C PRO A 208 -18.81 -14.02 17.38
N GLY A 209 -19.17 -14.82 16.37
CA GLY A 209 -20.58 -15.05 16.01
C GLY A 209 -21.20 -14.01 15.06
N THR A 210 -20.43 -13.02 14.58
CA THR A 210 -20.92 -12.11 13.53
C THR A 210 -21.01 -12.79 12.16
N GLY A 211 -20.17 -13.78 11.84
CA GLY A 211 -20.14 -14.37 10.49
C GLY A 211 -19.67 -13.38 9.41
N ILE A 212 -19.31 -13.89 8.22
CA ILE A 212 -18.72 -13.07 7.15
C ILE A 212 -19.73 -12.05 6.60
N TRP A 213 -20.99 -12.46 6.45
CA TRP A 213 -22.04 -11.65 5.84
C TRP A 213 -23.14 -11.24 6.83
N ILE A 214 -23.62 -12.19 7.63
CA ILE A 214 -24.74 -12.02 8.54
C ILE A 214 -24.58 -12.94 9.74
N SER A 215 -24.93 -12.45 10.93
CA SER A 215 -24.84 -13.25 12.17
C SER A 215 -26.03 -14.18 12.33
N LYS A 216 -25.88 -15.17 13.22
CA LYS A 216 -27.00 -16.05 13.59
C LYS A 216 -28.17 -15.27 14.20
N ALA A 217 -27.90 -14.34 15.12
CA ALA A 217 -28.93 -13.51 15.74
C ALA A 217 -29.69 -12.67 14.70
N GLU A 218 -28.98 -12.14 13.71
CA GLU A 218 -29.57 -11.40 12.62
C GLU A 218 -30.41 -12.26 11.66
N LEU A 219 -29.99 -13.50 11.43
CA LEU A 219 -30.76 -14.47 10.66
C LEU A 219 -32.05 -14.88 11.37
N ASP A 220 -31.99 -15.03 12.70
CA ASP A 220 -33.13 -15.45 13.53
C ASP A 220 -34.23 -14.40 13.61
N ALA A 221 -33.90 -13.14 13.34
CA ALA A 221 -34.86 -12.03 13.26
C ALA A 221 -35.60 -11.96 11.91
N LEU A 222 -35.25 -12.79 10.92
CA LEU A 222 -35.82 -12.75 9.57
C LEU A 222 -36.99 -13.73 9.41
N PRO A 223 -37.94 -13.46 8.51
CA PRO A 223 -39.09 -14.34 8.32
C PRO A 223 -38.67 -15.74 7.84
N MET A 224 -39.33 -16.73 8.43
CA MET A 224 -39.27 -18.16 8.06
C MET A 224 -40.63 -18.68 7.53
N SER A 225 -41.53 -17.77 7.15
CA SER A 225 -42.84 -18.08 6.58
C SER A 225 -43.36 -16.91 5.73
N GLY A 226 -44.49 -17.12 5.03
CA GLY A 226 -45.12 -16.11 4.19
C GLY A 226 -44.47 -15.92 2.82
N THR A 227 -44.92 -14.90 2.09
CA THR A 227 -44.49 -14.63 0.70
C THR A 227 -43.01 -14.27 0.61
N ALA A 228 -42.45 -13.53 1.57
CA ALA A 228 -41.02 -13.21 1.61
C ALA A 228 -40.10 -14.42 1.84
N TRP A 229 -40.65 -15.54 2.30
CA TRP A 229 -39.92 -16.79 2.52
C TRP A 229 -40.15 -17.79 1.38
N SER A 230 -41.40 -18.08 1.05
CA SER A 230 -41.78 -19.16 0.12
C SER A 230 -42.35 -18.67 -1.22
N GLY A 231 -42.47 -17.36 -1.44
CA GLY A 231 -42.98 -16.79 -2.69
C GLY A 231 -42.12 -17.17 -3.89
N THR A 232 -42.70 -17.14 -5.10
CA THR A 232 -41.96 -17.44 -6.32
C THR A 232 -40.77 -16.49 -6.49
N GLY A 233 -39.58 -17.07 -6.63
CA GLY A 233 -38.32 -16.34 -6.73
C GLY A 233 -37.71 -15.94 -5.38
N GLU A 234 -38.38 -16.21 -4.25
CA GLU A 234 -37.89 -15.89 -2.91
C GLU A 234 -37.07 -17.02 -2.28
N LEU A 235 -36.47 -16.75 -1.12
CA LEU A 235 -35.40 -17.54 -0.53
C LEU A 235 -35.65 -19.05 -0.52
N LYS A 236 -36.73 -19.51 0.12
CA LYS A 236 -37.01 -20.95 0.26
C LYS A 236 -37.40 -21.56 -1.07
N HIS A 237 -38.15 -20.84 -1.92
CA HIS A 237 -38.47 -21.30 -3.27
C HIS A 237 -37.20 -21.56 -4.10
N THR A 238 -36.22 -20.66 -4.04
CA THR A 238 -34.92 -20.82 -4.71
C THR A 238 -34.09 -21.96 -4.11
N ALA A 239 -34.11 -22.12 -2.80
CA ALA A 239 -33.42 -23.23 -2.12
C ALA A 239 -34.02 -24.60 -2.49
N ASP A 240 -35.35 -24.68 -2.62
CA ASP A 240 -36.09 -25.91 -2.93
C ASP A 240 -35.97 -26.33 -4.39
N ALA A 241 -35.71 -25.39 -5.30
CA ALA A 241 -35.59 -25.66 -6.74
C ALA A 241 -34.51 -26.70 -7.08
N SER A 242 -34.63 -27.38 -8.21
CA SER A 242 -33.54 -28.19 -8.76
C SER A 242 -32.42 -27.28 -9.24
N TRP A 243 -31.19 -27.55 -8.79
CA TRP A 243 -30.03 -26.72 -9.12
C TRP A 243 -29.28 -27.32 -10.29
N LYS A 244 -28.81 -26.46 -11.19
CA LYS A 244 -27.96 -26.85 -12.31
C LYS A 244 -26.55 -26.33 -12.03
N PRO A 245 -25.54 -27.19 -11.84
CA PRO A 245 -24.17 -26.74 -11.68
C PRO A 245 -23.69 -25.93 -12.89
N GLU A 246 -23.01 -24.81 -12.62
CA GLU A 246 -22.45 -23.90 -13.61
C GLU A 246 -21.10 -23.38 -13.08
N PRO A 247 -20.08 -23.17 -13.95
CA PRO A 247 -18.78 -22.65 -13.53
C PRO A 247 -18.86 -21.17 -13.14
N VAL A 248 -17.92 -20.73 -12.29
CA VAL A 248 -17.87 -19.35 -11.79
C VAL A 248 -17.57 -18.32 -12.89
N GLU A 249 -17.02 -18.79 -14.00
CA GLU A 249 -16.69 -18.01 -15.19
C GLU A 249 -17.89 -17.76 -16.11
N GLN A 250 -19.00 -18.50 -15.94
CA GLN A 250 -20.10 -18.47 -16.89
C GLN A 250 -20.92 -17.17 -16.77
N LYS A 251 -21.12 -16.53 -17.92
CA LYS A 251 -22.03 -15.39 -18.07
C LYS A 251 -23.45 -15.77 -17.68
N GLY A 252 -24.03 -15.05 -16.72
CA GLY A 252 -25.45 -15.16 -16.37
C GLY A 252 -25.82 -16.40 -15.55
N GLN A 253 -24.85 -17.13 -15.03
CA GLN A 253 -25.10 -18.29 -14.16
C GLN A 253 -25.81 -17.88 -12.86
N VAL A 254 -26.65 -18.77 -12.34
CA VAL A 254 -27.42 -18.54 -11.10
C VAL A 254 -27.09 -19.54 -10.00
N PHE A 255 -26.20 -20.49 -10.28
CA PHE A 255 -25.83 -21.57 -9.36
C PHE A 255 -25.31 -21.05 -8.02
N HIS A 256 -24.53 -19.97 -8.02
CA HIS A 256 -24.06 -19.34 -6.78
C HIS A 256 -25.20 -18.82 -5.89
N LEU A 257 -26.27 -18.27 -6.49
CA LEU A 257 -27.45 -17.78 -5.75
C LEU A 257 -28.28 -18.94 -5.20
N GLN A 258 -28.41 -20.02 -5.97
CA GLN A 258 -29.08 -21.24 -5.55
C GLN A 258 -28.39 -21.87 -4.33
N ALA A 259 -27.06 -21.99 -4.39
CA ALA A 259 -26.26 -22.49 -3.28
C ALA A 259 -26.35 -21.56 -2.06
N LEU A 260 -26.28 -20.24 -2.26
CA LEU A 260 -26.45 -19.25 -1.18
C LEU A 260 -27.84 -19.36 -0.53
N ALA A 261 -28.91 -19.50 -1.33
CA ALA A 261 -30.26 -19.67 -0.83
C ALA A 261 -30.37 -20.93 0.04
N GLY A 262 -29.81 -22.05 -0.42
CA GLY A 262 -29.73 -23.28 0.37
C GLY A 262 -28.99 -23.10 1.69
N ALA A 263 -27.86 -22.39 1.68
CA ALA A 263 -27.07 -22.12 2.88
C ALA A 263 -27.81 -21.21 3.87
N LEU A 264 -28.52 -20.19 3.39
CA LEU A 264 -29.33 -19.31 4.22
C LEU A 264 -30.55 -20.03 4.83
N VAL A 265 -31.20 -20.92 4.06
CA VAL A 265 -32.30 -21.76 4.59
C VAL A 265 -31.77 -22.73 5.64
N TYR A 266 -30.63 -23.38 5.39
CA TYR A 266 -29.94 -24.19 6.40
C TYR A 266 -29.68 -23.37 7.67
N ALA A 267 -29.06 -22.20 7.55
CA ALA A 267 -28.64 -21.40 8.70
C ALA A 267 -29.82 -20.90 9.55
N ARG A 268 -31.00 -20.68 8.96
CA ARG A 268 -32.22 -20.33 9.71
C ARG A 268 -32.92 -21.53 10.34
N LEU A 269 -32.92 -22.68 9.69
CA LEU A 269 -33.55 -23.88 10.23
C LEU A 269 -32.68 -24.55 11.30
N SER A 270 -31.36 -24.44 11.21
CA SER A 270 -30.43 -25.04 12.18
C SER A 270 -30.69 -24.53 13.61
N PRO A 271 -30.78 -25.45 14.61
CA PRO A 271 -30.34 -26.85 14.59
C PRO A 271 -31.43 -27.89 14.27
N ASP A 272 -32.57 -27.51 13.68
CA ASP A 272 -33.62 -28.47 13.30
C ASP A 272 -33.06 -29.55 12.34
N PRO A 273 -33.31 -30.85 12.57
CA PRO A 273 -32.82 -31.94 11.70
C PRO A 273 -33.21 -31.79 10.22
N SER A 274 -34.31 -31.12 9.91
CA SER A 274 -34.75 -30.83 8.53
C SER A 274 -33.78 -29.90 7.79
N ALA A 275 -32.99 -29.10 8.50
CA ALA A 275 -31.97 -28.22 7.91
C ALA A 275 -30.88 -29.01 7.17
N GLU A 276 -30.56 -30.22 7.64
CA GLU A 276 -29.44 -31.02 7.13
C GLU A 276 -29.57 -31.42 5.67
N ALA A 277 -30.79 -31.52 5.15
CA ALA A 277 -31.02 -31.74 3.73
C ALA A 277 -30.45 -30.59 2.88
N TYR A 278 -30.59 -29.35 3.34
CA TYR A 278 -30.03 -28.18 2.67
C TYR A 278 -28.51 -28.14 2.79
N ARG A 279 -27.93 -28.44 3.97
CA ARG A 279 -26.47 -28.49 4.13
C ARG A 279 -25.82 -29.48 3.17
N LYS A 280 -26.37 -30.69 3.05
CA LYS A 280 -25.90 -31.71 2.09
C LYS A 280 -25.95 -31.22 0.64
N LYS A 281 -27.04 -30.54 0.27
CA LYS A 281 -27.21 -29.97 -1.07
C LYS A 281 -26.16 -28.88 -1.36
N VAL A 282 -25.87 -28.03 -0.38
CA VAL A 282 -24.84 -26.98 -0.49
C VAL A 282 -23.43 -27.58 -0.56
N VAL A 283 -23.12 -28.59 0.27
CA VAL A 283 -21.85 -29.32 0.22
C VAL A 283 -21.62 -29.92 -1.17
N GLN A 284 -22.64 -30.53 -1.77
CA GLN A 284 -22.55 -31.04 -3.14
C GLN A 284 -22.32 -29.90 -4.13
N ALA A 285 -23.02 -28.77 -3.99
CA ALA A 285 -22.84 -27.63 -4.88
C ALA A 285 -21.41 -27.05 -4.83
N ILE A 286 -20.78 -27.03 -3.64
CA ILE A 286 -19.37 -26.64 -3.47
C ILE A 286 -18.44 -27.62 -4.21
N ARG A 287 -18.68 -28.94 -4.10
CA ARG A 287 -17.92 -29.93 -4.87
C ARG A 287 -18.09 -29.73 -6.38
N ASP A 288 -19.32 -29.49 -6.83
CA ASP A 288 -19.64 -29.34 -8.24
C ASP A 288 -18.97 -28.09 -8.84
N VAL A 289 -19.03 -26.93 -8.16
CA VAL A 289 -18.38 -25.70 -8.67
C VAL A 289 -16.86 -25.85 -8.76
N MET A 290 -16.26 -26.57 -7.80
CA MET A 290 -14.82 -26.82 -7.78
C MET A 290 -14.36 -27.80 -8.87
N ALA A 291 -15.26 -28.67 -9.34
CA ALA A 291 -14.97 -29.69 -10.34
C ALA A 291 -14.96 -29.16 -11.78
N PHE A 292 -15.48 -27.96 -12.04
CA PHE A 292 -15.45 -27.39 -13.39
C PHE A 292 -14.01 -27.05 -13.82
N PRO A 293 -13.64 -27.36 -15.07
CA PRO A 293 -12.39 -26.88 -15.64
C PRO A 293 -12.39 -25.35 -15.77
N ASP A 294 -11.21 -24.75 -15.73
CA ASP A 294 -11.08 -23.30 -15.89
C ASP A 294 -11.41 -22.85 -17.31
N ASP A 295 -12.28 -21.85 -17.43
CA ASP A 295 -12.41 -21.04 -18.65
C ASP A 295 -11.61 -19.73 -18.51
N LEU A 296 -10.32 -19.79 -18.79
CA LEU A 296 -9.41 -18.65 -18.69
C LEU A 296 -9.68 -17.54 -19.73
N SER A 297 -10.50 -17.84 -20.75
CA SER A 297 -10.94 -16.88 -21.76
C SER A 297 -12.10 -16.01 -21.29
N ALA A 298 -12.78 -16.41 -20.21
CA ALA A 298 -13.93 -15.71 -19.69
C ALA A 298 -13.61 -14.28 -19.26
N ALA A 299 -14.65 -13.43 -19.29
CA ALA A 299 -14.53 -12.08 -18.78
C ALA A 299 -14.40 -12.10 -17.26
N ILE A 300 -13.36 -11.43 -16.74
CA ILE A 300 -13.09 -11.39 -15.29
C ILE A 300 -14.25 -10.81 -14.45
N SER A 301 -15.19 -10.11 -15.07
CA SER A 301 -16.38 -9.58 -14.43
C SER A 301 -17.24 -10.65 -13.74
N TYR A 302 -17.19 -11.90 -14.19
CA TYR A 302 -17.97 -13.00 -13.61
C TYR A 302 -17.32 -13.51 -12.31
N PRO A 303 -16.05 -13.95 -12.29
CA PRO A 303 -15.40 -14.34 -11.04
C PRO A 303 -15.31 -13.18 -10.02
N ASN A 304 -15.13 -11.93 -10.47
CA ASN A 304 -15.20 -10.75 -9.60
C ASN A 304 -16.53 -10.68 -8.80
N ARG A 305 -17.64 -11.12 -9.37
CA ARG A 305 -18.97 -11.01 -8.73
C ARG A 305 -19.33 -12.22 -7.89
N PHE A 306 -18.90 -13.41 -8.31
CA PHE A 306 -19.49 -14.66 -7.83
C PHE A 306 -18.66 -15.37 -6.76
N LEU A 307 -17.33 -15.21 -6.76
CA LEU A 307 -16.46 -15.91 -5.80
C LEU A 307 -16.78 -15.58 -4.34
N GLY A 308 -17.07 -14.31 -4.05
CA GLY A 308 -17.42 -13.90 -2.68
C GLY A 308 -18.68 -14.59 -2.16
N THR A 309 -19.65 -14.89 -3.04
CA THR A 309 -20.86 -15.61 -2.65
C THR A 309 -20.54 -17.03 -2.19
N TRP A 310 -19.59 -17.71 -2.84
CA TRP A 310 -19.19 -19.06 -2.44
C TRP A 310 -18.49 -19.09 -1.07
N ALA A 311 -17.66 -18.09 -0.77
CA ALA A 311 -17.06 -17.96 0.57
C ALA A 311 -18.14 -17.76 1.65
N ILE A 312 -19.14 -16.91 1.39
CA ILE A 312 -20.29 -16.70 2.29
C ILE A 312 -21.11 -17.99 2.45
N THR A 313 -21.38 -18.70 1.35
CA THR A 313 -22.10 -19.97 1.35
C THR A 313 -21.42 -21.02 2.24
N ALA A 314 -20.09 -21.15 2.14
CA ALA A 314 -19.33 -22.10 2.95
C ALA A 314 -19.30 -21.72 4.45
N ASP A 315 -19.21 -20.42 4.77
CA ASP A 315 -19.31 -19.88 6.13
C ASP A 315 -20.67 -20.19 6.78
N LEU A 316 -21.76 -19.93 6.05
CA LEU A 316 -23.13 -20.14 6.54
C LEU A 316 -23.45 -21.59 6.89
N ILE A 317 -22.83 -22.55 6.20
CA ILE A 317 -23.00 -23.98 6.52
C ILE A 317 -21.98 -24.52 7.52
N ASN A 318 -21.10 -23.65 8.03
CA ASN A 318 -19.98 -24.00 8.90
C ASN A 318 -19.14 -25.14 8.31
N LEU A 319 -18.75 -24.99 7.04
CA LEU A 319 -18.07 -26.05 6.27
C LEU A 319 -16.82 -26.57 6.98
N LYS A 320 -16.05 -25.68 7.61
CA LYS A 320 -14.82 -26.02 8.34
C LYS A 320 -15.04 -27.09 9.42
N GLU A 321 -16.09 -26.96 10.22
CA GLU A 321 -16.39 -27.92 11.28
C GLU A 321 -17.18 -29.13 10.75
N HIS A 322 -18.00 -28.93 9.71
CA HIS A 322 -18.83 -29.98 9.15
C HIS A 322 -18.05 -30.99 8.28
N ASP A 323 -17.19 -30.50 7.40
CA ASP A 323 -16.38 -31.31 6.47
C ASP A 323 -14.98 -30.66 6.31
N PRO A 324 -14.06 -30.88 7.28
CA PRO A 324 -12.73 -30.26 7.28
C PRO A 324 -11.88 -30.61 6.05
N ALA A 325 -12.10 -31.78 5.47
CA ALA A 325 -11.38 -32.23 4.28
C ALA A 325 -11.82 -31.44 3.04
N LEU A 326 -13.13 -31.25 2.85
CA LEU A 326 -13.65 -30.38 1.80
C LEU A 326 -13.30 -28.91 2.05
N ASP A 327 -13.35 -28.43 3.29
CA ASP A 327 -12.92 -27.07 3.64
C ASP A 327 -11.48 -26.80 3.20
N THR A 328 -10.56 -27.73 3.47
CA THR A 328 -9.16 -27.61 3.04
C THR A 328 -9.05 -27.47 1.52
N GLN A 329 -9.78 -28.29 0.77
CA GLN A 329 -9.79 -28.22 -0.70
C GLN A 329 -10.43 -26.92 -1.20
N PHE A 330 -11.51 -26.47 -0.56
CA PHE A 330 -12.22 -25.25 -0.91
C PHE A 330 -11.38 -24.00 -0.64
N ARG A 331 -10.63 -23.95 0.47
CA ARG A 331 -9.66 -22.87 0.76
C ARG A 331 -8.56 -22.79 -0.29
N ALA A 332 -8.03 -23.93 -0.72
CA ALA A 332 -7.03 -24.00 -1.79
C ALA A 332 -7.62 -23.51 -3.12
N TRP A 333 -8.84 -23.96 -3.45
CA TRP A 333 -9.56 -23.53 -4.65
C TRP A 333 -9.86 -22.03 -4.65
N LEU A 334 -10.32 -21.45 -3.54
CA LEU A 334 -10.54 -20.01 -3.40
C LEU A 334 -9.25 -19.23 -3.64
N THR A 335 -8.16 -19.61 -2.96
CA THR A 335 -6.84 -18.98 -3.12
C THR A 335 -6.41 -19.00 -4.59
N TYR A 336 -6.53 -20.16 -5.25
CA TYR A 336 -6.22 -20.30 -6.67
C TYR A 336 -7.07 -19.37 -7.55
N LYS A 337 -8.41 -19.38 -7.37
CA LYS A 337 -9.34 -18.58 -8.18
C LYS A 337 -9.17 -17.06 -8.01
N LEU A 338 -8.64 -16.60 -6.88
CA LEU A 338 -8.31 -15.20 -6.68
C LEU A 338 -7.11 -14.73 -7.52
N ASP A 339 -6.20 -15.66 -7.84
CA ASP A 339 -4.89 -15.38 -8.46
C ASP A 339 -4.76 -15.90 -9.90
N VAL A 340 -5.66 -16.77 -10.36
CA VAL A 340 -5.71 -17.23 -11.74
C VAL A 340 -6.05 -16.09 -12.71
N LYS A 341 -5.46 -16.14 -13.91
CA LYS A 341 -5.61 -15.09 -14.92
C LYS A 341 -6.78 -15.37 -15.85
N TYR A 342 -7.82 -14.53 -15.76
CA TYR A 342 -8.92 -14.46 -16.72
C TYR A 342 -8.68 -13.30 -17.67
N SER A 343 -8.47 -13.58 -18.95
CA SER A 343 -8.14 -12.53 -19.95
C SER A 343 -7.02 -11.58 -19.46
N ASN A 344 -5.91 -12.15 -18.95
CA ASN A 344 -4.73 -11.45 -18.40
C ASN A 344 -4.95 -10.62 -17.11
N LYS A 345 -6.09 -10.76 -16.43
CA LYS A 345 -6.38 -10.07 -15.17
C LYS A 345 -6.63 -11.09 -14.07
N THR A 346 -6.44 -10.71 -12.81
CA THR A 346 -6.80 -11.56 -11.65
C THR A 346 -7.78 -10.80 -10.76
N VAL A 347 -8.57 -11.51 -9.94
CA VAL A 347 -9.50 -10.86 -9.02
C VAL A 347 -8.72 -9.99 -8.03
N ARG A 348 -7.60 -10.51 -7.52
CA ARG A 348 -6.69 -9.77 -6.63
C ARG A 348 -6.13 -8.49 -7.26
N THR A 349 -5.79 -8.50 -8.55
CA THR A 349 -5.27 -7.28 -9.20
C THR A 349 -6.38 -6.32 -9.61
N GLN A 350 -7.58 -6.83 -9.93
CA GLN A 350 -8.72 -6.00 -10.29
C GLN A 350 -9.22 -5.16 -9.13
N MET A 351 -9.05 -5.63 -7.88
CA MET A 351 -9.46 -4.89 -6.70
C MET A 351 -8.92 -3.46 -6.74
N ALA A 352 -7.71 -3.19 -7.23
CA ALA A 352 -7.11 -1.85 -7.26
C ALA A 352 -7.88 -0.78 -8.05
N HIS A 353 -8.76 -1.13 -8.98
CA HIS A 353 -9.47 -0.17 -9.83
C HIS A 353 -10.60 0.56 -9.10
N ALA A 354 -10.69 1.89 -9.25
CA ALA A 354 -11.77 2.73 -8.71
C ALA A 354 -13.03 2.73 -9.58
N ASN A 355 -13.53 1.57 -9.97
CA ASN A 355 -14.73 1.43 -10.80
C ASN A 355 -15.52 0.17 -10.42
N ASN A 356 -16.66 -0.07 -11.06
CA ASN A 356 -17.49 -1.24 -10.76
C ASN A 356 -16.74 -2.59 -10.80
N GLN A 357 -15.75 -2.78 -11.68
CA GLN A 357 -14.99 -4.03 -11.70
C GLN A 357 -14.17 -4.20 -10.43
N GLY A 358 -13.49 -3.13 -10.00
CA GLY A 358 -12.69 -3.16 -8.79
C GLY A 358 -13.53 -3.22 -7.51
N SER A 359 -14.73 -2.62 -7.49
CA SER A 359 -15.62 -2.74 -6.33
C SER A 359 -16.11 -4.18 -6.14
N TRP A 360 -16.54 -4.85 -7.21
CA TRP A 360 -16.94 -6.26 -7.16
C TRP A 360 -15.75 -7.19 -6.84
N ALA A 361 -14.60 -6.98 -7.48
CA ALA A 361 -13.39 -7.72 -7.15
C ALA A 361 -13.02 -7.59 -5.66
N THR A 362 -13.19 -6.40 -5.08
CA THR A 362 -12.97 -6.18 -3.64
C THR A 362 -13.99 -6.93 -2.80
N PHE A 363 -15.28 -6.94 -3.15
CA PHE A 363 -16.27 -7.76 -2.45
C PHE A 363 -15.86 -9.24 -2.40
N SER A 364 -15.52 -9.82 -3.56
CA SER A 364 -15.13 -11.22 -3.63
C SER A 364 -13.84 -11.51 -2.86
N LEU A 365 -12.85 -10.61 -2.96
CA LEU A 365 -11.60 -10.73 -2.21
C LEU A 365 -11.83 -10.59 -0.70
N ALA A 366 -12.66 -9.64 -0.25
CA ALA A 366 -12.96 -9.45 1.17
C ALA A 366 -13.67 -10.67 1.77
N ALA A 367 -14.69 -11.21 1.08
CA ALA A 367 -15.41 -12.40 1.54
C ALA A 367 -14.49 -13.63 1.60
N ALA A 368 -13.69 -13.85 0.56
CA ALA A 368 -12.73 -14.94 0.51
C ALA A 368 -11.64 -14.79 1.57
N SER A 369 -11.06 -13.60 1.73
CA SER A 369 -10.04 -13.34 2.76
C SER A 369 -10.59 -13.51 4.18
N ALA A 370 -11.83 -13.08 4.44
CA ALA A 370 -12.49 -13.33 5.72
C ALA A 370 -12.64 -14.85 5.99
N TYR A 371 -13.06 -15.62 4.98
CA TYR A 371 -13.16 -17.08 5.09
C TYR A 371 -11.80 -17.76 5.30
N LEU A 372 -10.78 -17.29 4.57
CA LEU A 372 -9.40 -17.79 4.61
C LEU A 372 -8.67 -17.42 5.90
N GLY A 373 -9.16 -16.42 6.65
CA GLY A 373 -8.43 -15.83 7.79
C GLY A 373 -7.26 -14.95 7.35
N ASP A 374 -7.25 -14.47 6.11
CA ASP A 374 -6.20 -13.63 5.54
C ASP A 374 -6.37 -12.17 6.00
N ARG A 375 -5.89 -11.90 7.22
CA ARG A 375 -6.04 -10.58 7.83
C ARG A 375 -5.26 -9.49 7.12
N ALA A 376 -4.06 -9.80 6.63
CA ALA A 376 -3.23 -8.84 5.92
C ALA A 376 -3.94 -8.29 4.68
N THR A 377 -4.64 -9.14 3.92
CA THR A 377 -5.46 -8.66 2.80
C THR A 377 -6.65 -7.82 3.28
N LEU A 378 -7.33 -8.20 4.37
CA LEU A 378 -8.42 -7.39 4.91
C LEU A 378 -7.96 -5.99 5.34
N ASP A 379 -6.77 -5.87 5.94
CA ASP A 379 -6.19 -4.57 6.32
C ASP A 379 -5.91 -3.70 5.08
N GLN A 380 -5.33 -4.28 4.03
CA GLN A 380 -5.10 -3.58 2.77
C GLN A 380 -6.41 -3.09 2.15
N LEU A 381 -7.45 -3.93 2.17
CA LEU A 381 -8.75 -3.56 1.62
C LEU A 381 -9.41 -2.45 2.44
N ALA A 382 -9.31 -2.48 3.77
CA ALA A 382 -9.82 -1.43 4.65
C ALA A 382 -9.16 -0.08 4.36
N GLN A 383 -7.83 -0.03 4.32
CA GLN A 383 -7.09 1.20 4.00
C GLN A 383 -7.46 1.75 2.62
N ARG A 384 -7.53 0.85 1.64
CA ARG A 384 -7.98 1.21 0.29
C ARG A 384 -9.40 1.79 0.31
N TYR A 385 -10.30 1.20 1.07
CA TYR A 385 -11.68 1.66 1.15
C TYR A 385 -11.82 2.98 1.89
N ARG A 386 -10.99 3.29 2.90
CA ARG A 386 -10.91 4.66 3.45
C ARG A 386 -10.65 5.68 2.33
N ARG A 387 -9.65 5.41 1.49
CA ARG A 387 -9.38 6.26 0.32
C ARG A 387 -10.53 6.28 -0.68
N TRP A 388 -11.15 5.14 -0.97
CA TRP A 388 -12.32 5.08 -1.86
C TRP A 388 -13.46 5.96 -1.33
N LEU A 389 -13.71 5.89 -0.03
CA LEU A 389 -14.84 6.52 0.64
C LEU A 389 -14.62 8.03 0.94
N GLY A 390 -13.44 8.57 0.62
CA GLY A 390 -13.20 10.02 0.64
C GLY A 390 -12.04 10.48 1.53
N ASP A 391 -11.40 9.57 2.28
CA ASP A 391 -10.27 9.91 3.15
C ASP A 391 -8.99 10.09 2.32
N THR A 392 -8.59 11.34 2.12
CA THR A 392 -7.39 11.65 1.35
C THR A 392 -6.10 11.53 2.14
N SER A 393 -6.15 11.31 3.46
CA SER A 393 -4.96 11.18 4.31
C SER A 393 -4.28 9.82 4.17
N VAL A 394 -5.02 8.80 3.72
CA VAL A 394 -4.49 7.45 3.50
C VAL A 394 -3.64 7.41 2.23
N ALA A 395 -2.43 6.88 2.37
CA ALA A 395 -1.38 6.71 1.36
C ALA A 395 -1.67 5.58 0.35
N PHE A 396 -2.93 5.38 0.00
CA PHE A 396 -3.34 4.38 -0.96
C PHE A 396 -3.72 5.05 -2.28
N SER A 397 -3.14 4.60 -3.39
CA SER A 397 -3.52 5.10 -4.72
C SER A 397 -4.52 4.14 -5.37
N LEU A 398 -5.68 4.68 -5.77
CA LEU A 398 -6.62 3.93 -6.59
C LEU A 398 -6.16 3.93 -8.05
N LYS A 399 -6.39 2.82 -8.76
CA LYS A 399 -6.14 2.76 -10.21
C LYS A 399 -7.35 3.26 -10.99
N TRP A 400 -7.11 4.17 -11.92
CA TRP A 400 -8.12 4.79 -12.77
C TRP A 400 -8.02 4.25 -14.20
N THR A 401 -9.08 4.37 -15.02
CA THR A 401 -9.12 3.77 -16.37
C THR A 401 -9.55 4.79 -17.42
N GLY A 402 -8.67 5.20 -18.34
CA GLY A 402 -9.01 6.21 -19.37
C GLY A 402 -9.16 7.62 -18.78
N SER A 403 -10.02 8.47 -19.37
CA SER A 403 -10.33 9.84 -18.93
C SER A 403 -11.33 9.92 -17.75
N THR A 404 -11.51 8.81 -17.02
CA THR A 404 -12.48 8.62 -15.91
C THR A 404 -12.43 9.65 -14.78
N GLN A 405 -11.38 10.45 -14.72
CA GLN A 405 -11.09 11.35 -13.63
C GLN A 405 -11.66 12.76 -13.86
N SER A 406 -12.26 13.03 -15.03
CA SER A 406 -12.99 14.28 -15.29
C SER A 406 -14.06 14.55 -14.24
N TRP A 407 -14.72 13.50 -13.73
CA TRP A 407 -15.76 13.59 -12.70
C TRP A 407 -15.24 13.68 -11.26
N GLN A 408 -13.92 13.75 -11.06
CA GLN A 408 -13.33 14.09 -9.75
C GLN A 408 -13.60 15.56 -9.44
N VAL A 409 -13.88 15.91 -8.19
CA VAL A 409 -14.04 17.34 -7.82
C VAL A 409 -12.83 18.19 -8.21
N ASN A 410 -11.62 17.64 -8.11
CA ASN A 410 -10.39 18.26 -8.62
C ASN A 410 -9.67 17.30 -9.59
N PRO A 411 -9.93 17.39 -10.90
CA PRO A 411 -9.35 16.49 -11.89
C PRO A 411 -7.87 16.79 -12.15
N SER A 412 -7.40 18.00 -11.83
CA SER A 412 -5.99 18.38 -12.00
C SER A 412 -5.04 17.86 -10.92
N ASN A 413 -5.58 17.43 -9.77
CA ASN A 413 -4.77 16.98 -8.64
C ASN A 413 -5.07 15.52 -8.26
N SER A 414 -4.25 14.60 -8.77
CA SER A 414 -4.42 13.17 -8.51
C SER A 414 -4.26 12.76 -7.05
N ALA A 415 -3.55 13.57 -6.23
CA ALA A 415 -3.44 13.35 -4.80
C ALA A 415 -4.77 13.55 -4.05
N THR A 416 -5.78 14.15 -4.68
CA THR A 416 -7.13 14.33 -4.13
C THR A 416 -8.17 13.35 -4.68
N TRP A 417 -7.80 12.48 -5.63
CA TRP A 417 -8.77 11.59 -6.27
C TRP A 417 -9.28 10.49 -5.34
N VAL A 418 -10.60 10.35 -5.27
CA VAL A 418 -11.31 9.40 -4.38
C VAL A 418 -12.38 8.65 -5.16
N GLY A 419 -12.75 7.45 -4.69
CA GLY A 419 -13.71 6.58 -5.38
C GLY A 419 -15.15 7.10 -5.33
N ILE A 420 -15.50 7.80 -4.26
CA ILE A 420 -16.72 8.58 -4.07
C ILE A 420 -16.28 9.99 -3.68
N ASN A 421 -16.73 11.00 -4.42
CA ASN A 421 -16.42 12.40 -4.12
C ASN A 421 -16.85 12.77 -2.69
N SER A 422 -15.99 13.53 -2.01
CA SER A 422 -16.14 13.90 -0.60
C SER A 422 -17.40 14.73 -0.34
N LYS A 423 -17.84 14.75 0.91
CA LYS A 423 -18.99 15.52 1.38
C LYS A 423 -18.86 17.00 1.02
N GLY A 424 -19.93 17.57 0.47
CA GLY A 424 -19.97 18.98 0.05
C GLY A 424 -19.12 19.33 -1.18
N ALA A 425 -18.56 18.33 -1.88
CA ALA A 425 -17.79 18.56 -3.10
C ALA A 425 -18.59 19.35 -4.13
N LYS A 426 -18.04 20.48 -4.59
CA LYS A 426 -18.63 21.33 -5.63
C LYS A 426 -17.56 21.75 -6.62
N ARG A 427 -17.95 21.85 -7.90
CA ARG A 427 -17.11 22.39 -8.97
C ARG A 427 -17.99 23.19 -9.92
N ASP A 428 -17.55 24.40 -10.26
CA ASP A 428 -18.27 25.33 -11.16
C ASP A 428 -19.73 25.61 -10.79
N GLY A 429 -20.05 25.57 -9.50
CA GLY A 429 -21.41 25.77 -8.98
C GLY A 429 -22.25 24.50 -8.84
N TYR A 430 -21.75 23.37 -9.35
CA TYR A 430 -22.48 22.10 -9.41
C TYR A 430 -22.09 21.15 -8.29
N ASN A 431 -23.03 20.30 -7.88
CA ASN A 431 -22.84 19.35 -6.80
C ASN A 431 -22.19 18.05 -7.28
N PHE A 432 -21.02 17.74 -6.75
CA PHE A 432 -20.26 16.51 -7.03
C PHE A 432 -20.29 15.51 -5.86
N ASP A 433 -20.92 15.87 -4.75
CA ASP A 433 -21.01 15.04 -3.55
C ASP A 433 -21.65 13.68 -3.84
N GLY A 434 -20.97 12.60 -3.45
CA GLY A 434 -21.48 11.23 -3.58
C GLY A 434 -21.31 10.61 -4.98
N ILE A 435 -20.88 11.38 -5.98
CA ILE A 435 -20.63 10.84 -7.33
C ILE A 435 -19.47 9.85 -7.30
N GLN A 436 -19.60 8.72 -7.99
CA GLN A 436 -18.50 7.78 -8.24
C GLN A 436 -17.84 8.12 -9.59
N PRO A 437 -16.68 8.81 -9.62
CA PRO A 437 -16.20 9.47 -10.84
C PRO A 437 -15.98 8.53 -12.02
N SER A 438 -15.35 7.37 -11.80
CA SER A 438 -15.03 6.46 -12.90
C SER A 438 -16.22 5.80 -13.55
N ASP A 439 -17.27 5.53 -12.77
CA ASP A 439 -18.46 4.88 -13.28
C ASP A 439 -19.38 5.91 -13.95
N GLN A 440 -19.38 7.14 -13.43
CA GLN A 440 -20.09 8.26 -14.04
C GLN A 440 -19.55 8.62 -15.44
N ASN A 441 -18.23 8.56 -15.65
CA ASN A 441 -17.61 8.88 -16.94
C ASN A 441 -17.94 7.89 -18.09
N ARG A 442 -18.72 6.82 -17.85
CA ARG A 442 -18.95 5.75 -18.85
C ARG A 442 -20.16 5.94 -19.76
N GLY A 443 -21.01 6.93 -19.48
CA GLY A 443 -22.29 7.08 -20.19
C GLY A 443 -22.77 8.52 -20.38
N ALA A 444 -22.04 9.51 -19.87
CA ALA A 444 -22.37 10.91 -20.05
C ALA A 444 -21.10 11.74 -20.26
N PRO A 445 -21.08 12.68 -21.23
CA PRO A 445 -20.11 13.78 -21.20
C PRO A 445 -20.28 14.54 -19.88
N GLU A 446 -19.29 15.36 -19.54
CA GLU A 446 -19.35 16.23 -18.37
C GLU A 446 -20.52 17.22 -18.52
N ALA A 447 -21.70 16.78 -18.10
CA ALA A 447 -22.93 17.52 -18.09
C ALA A 447 -23.18 17.86 -16.64
N TYR A 448 -22.95 19.12 -16.33
CA TYR A 448 -22.83 19.63 -14.98
C TYR A 448 -24.13 19.52 -14.14
N GLU A 449 -25.27 19.18 -14.76
CA GLU A 449 -26.50 18.79 -14.06
C GLU A 449 -27.07 17.51 -14.68
N PRO A 450 -27.67 16.60 -13.87
CA PRO A 450 -28.36 15.44 -14.38
C PRO A 450 -29.36 15.77 -15.48
N THR A 451 -30.08 16.90 -15.41
CA THR A 451 -31.05 17.31 -16.44
C THR A 451 -30.47 17.43 -17.86
N ASN A 452 -29.14 17.47 -18.00
CA ASN A 452 -28.42 17.62 -19.27
C ASN A 452 -27.76 16.32 -19.76
N PHE A 453 -27.99 15.15 -19.13
CA PHE A 453 -27.40 13.90 -19.64
C PHE A 453 -27.96 13.54 -21.03
N PRO A 454 -27.12 13.02 -21.95
CA PRO A 454 -27.59 12.43 -23.19
C PRO A 454 -28.53 11.25 -22.89
N ASN A 455 -29.33 10.86 -23.88
CA ASN A 455 -30.45 9.92 -23.75
C ASN A 455 -30.12 8.49 -23.25
N ASP A 456 -28.88 8.19 -22.87
CA ASP A 456 -28.42 6.88 -22.40
C ASP A 456 -28.08 6.92 -20.90
N PHE A 457 -28.92 6.27 -20.09
CA PHE A 457 -28.79 6.11 -18.62
C PHE A 457 -27.64 5.20 -18.18
N SER A 458 -26.77 4.77 -19.09
CA SER A 458 -25.71 3.81 -18.82
C SER A 458 -24.77 4.23 -17.69
N SER A 459 -24.47 5.53 -17.53
CA SER A 459 -23.61 6.05 -16.44
C SER A 459 -24.19 5.82 -15.04
N VAL A 460 -25.47 6.09 -14.84
CA VAL A 460 -26.17 5.88 -13.55
C VAL A 460 -26.23 4.38 -13.21
N ARG A 461 -26.44 3.51 -14.20
CA ARG A 461 -26.40 2.04 -14.03
C ARG A 461 -25.01 1.55 -13.60
N TYR A 462 -23.93 2.12 -14.12
CA TYR A 462 -22.58 1.78 -13.68
C TYR A 462 -22.29 2.26 -12.27
N ASN A 463 -22.78 3.45 -11.88
CA ASN A 463 -22.69 3.91 -10.50
C ASN A 463 -23.41 2.95 -9.54
N GLU A 464 -24.64 2.55 -9.87
CA GLU A 464 -25.39 1.57 -9.10
C GLU A 464 -24.63 0.23 -8.99
N THR A 465 -24.16 -0.28 -10.13
CA THR A 465 -23.36 -1.51 -10.18
C THR A 465 -22.08 -1.41 -9.35
N SER A 466 -21.47 -0.24 -9.27
CA SER A 466 -20.27 -0.02 -8.46
C SER A 466 -20.59 0.00 -6.98
N LEU A 467 -21.66 0.72 -6.61
CA LEU A 467 -22.15 0.83 -5.23
C LEU A 467 -22.50 -0.54 -4.62
N HIS A 468 -22.99 -1.47 -5.44
CA HIS A 468 -23.20 -2.87 -5.05
C HIS A 468 -21.94 -3.51 -4.45
N GLY A 469 -20.84 -3.51 -5.21
CA GLY A 469 -19.56 -4.06 -4.76
C GLY A 469 -19.01 -3.32 -3.54
N VAL A 470 -19.16 -1.98 -3.52
CA VAL A 470 -18.72 -1.14 -2.40
C VAL A 470 -19.46 -1.52 -1.12
N LEU A 471 -20.79 -1.61 -1.15
CA LEU A 471 -21.61 -1.95 0.01
C LEU A 471 -21.27 -3.33 0.58
N GLY A 472 -21.13 -4.34 -0.28
CA GLY A 472 -20.79 -5.68 0.20
C GLY A 472 -19.39 -5.76 0.81
N ALA A 473 -18.41 -5.09 0.20
CA ALA A 473 -17.06 -5.01 0.78
C ALA A 473 -17.05 -4.26 2.12
N VAL A 474 -17.74 -3.11 2.21
CA VAL A 474 -17.89 -2.35 3.47
C VAL A 474 -18.56 -3.19 4.54
N LEU A 475 -19.59 -3.97 4.22
CA LEU A 475 -20.22 -4.88 5.19
C LEU A 475 -19.25 -5.91 5.74
N ILE A 476 -18.55 -6.62 4.86
CA ILE A 476 -17.61 -7.68 5.28
C ILE A 476 -16.48 -7.08 6.13
N LEU A 477 -15.94 -5.93 5.72
CA LEU A 477 -14.88 -5.23 6.46
C LEU A 477 -15.39 -4.70 7.80
N HIS A 478 -16.58 -4.10 7.84
CA HIS A 478 -17.22 -3.67 9.09
C HIS A 478 -17.37 -4.84 10.06
N ARG A 479 -17.84 -6.01 9.59
CA ARG A 479 -17.96 -7.23 10.40
C ARG A 479 -16.61 -7.80 10.82
N ALA A 480 -15.57 -7.60 10.02
CA ALA A 480 -14.18 -7.88 10.37
C ALA A 480 -13.57 -6.83 11.32
N GLY A 481 -14.33 -5.83 11.76
CA GLY A 481 -13.95 -4.86 12.78
C GLY A 481 -13.58 -3.46 12.24
N TYR A 482 -13.51 -3.24 10.93
CA TYR A 482 -13.21 -1.90 10.37
C TYR A 482 -14.47 -1.02 10.33
N THR A 483 -15.00 -0.69 11.51
CA THR A 483 -16.28 0.02 11.64
C THR A 483 -16.23 1.46 11.15
N ASP A 484 -15.04 2.07 11.14
CA ASP A 484 -14.80 3.43 10.66
C ASP A 484 -15.18 3.63 9.17
N LEU A 485 -15.22 2.56 8.38
CA LEU A 485 -15.67 2.62 6.99
C LEU A 485 -17.16 3.01 6.85
N VAL A 486 -17.96 2.76 7.88
CA VAL A 486 -19.38 3.16 7.93
C VAL A 486 -19.52 4.46 8.73
N ASP A 487 -18.95 4.50 9.93
CA ASP A 487 -19.19 5.58 10.90
C ASP A 487 -18.31 6.81 10.68
N GLY A 488 -17.07 6.62 10.21
CA GLY A 488 -16.05 7.66 10.04
C GLY A 488 -15.92 8.19 8.62
N SER A 489 -16.69 7.67 7.66
CA SER A 489 -16.53 7.95 6.23
C SER A 489 -17.39 9.09 5.69
N ASP A 490 -17.85 10.01 6.56
CA ASP A 490 -18.84 11.04 6.19
C ASP A 490 -20.10 10.45 5.51
N GLN A 491 -20.43 9.20 5.90
CA GLN A 491 -21.49 8.40 5.30
C GLN A 491 -21.31 8.28 3.78
N ALA A 492 -20.07 8.04 3.33
CA ALA A 492 -19.59 7.87 1.95
C ALA A 492 -20.62 7.19 1.03
N VAL A 493 -21.04 6.02 1.47
CA VAL A 493 -21.96 5.12 0.79
C VAL A 493 -23.38 5.68 0.73
N LEU A 494 -23.87 6.33 1.80
CA LEU A 494 -25.21 6.92 1.84
C LEU A 494 -25.34 8.10 0.86
N ARG A 495 -24.35 9.00 0.78
CA ARG A 495 -24.46 10.13 -0.17
C ARG A 495 -24.36 9.63 -1.60
N ALA A 496 -23.55 8.59 -1.88
CA ALA A 496 -23.57 7.95 -3.20
C ALA A 496 -24.95 7.39 -3.55
N ALA A 497 -25.59 6.67 -2.63
CA ALA A 497 -26.96 6.20 -2.84
C ALA A 497 -27.97 7.34 -3.06
N LYS A 498 -27.87 8.42 -2.29
CA LYS A 498 -28.72 9.63 -2.45
C LYS A 498 -28.48 10.31 -3.78
N TRP A 499 -27.23 10.39 -4.24
CA TRP A 499 -26.90 10.97 -5.54
C TRP A 499 -27.46 10.13 -6.69
N ILE A 500 -27.31 8.79 -6.65
CA ILE A 500 -27.88 7.91 -7.68
C ILE A 500 -29.41 8.04 -7.68
N LYS A 501 -30.04 8.15 -6.50
CA LYS A 501 -31.47 8.42 -6.38
C LYS A 501 -31.86 9.74 -7.04
N TYR A 502 -31.19 10.83 -6.67
CA TYR A 502 -31.42 12.15 -7.24
C TYR A 502 -31.27 12.14 -8.77
N ALA A 503 -30.20 11.50 -9.26
CA ALA A 503 -29.97 11.35 -10.68
C ALA A 503 -31.13 10.61 -11.34
N ALA A 504 -31.57 9.47 -10.80
CA ALA A 504 -32.68 8.71 -11.37
C ALA A 504 -34.04 9.43 -11.31
N ASP A 505 -34.38 10.07 -10.18
CA ASP A 505 -35.63 10.82 -9.99
C ASP A 505 -35.72 12.03 -10.93
N SER A 506 -34.58 12.62 -11.31
CA SER A 506 -34.50 13.74 -12.23
C SER A 506 -34.83 13.37 -13.69
N PHE A 507 -35.15 12.10 -13.98
CA PHE A 507 -35.55 11.61 -15.30
C PHE A 507 -36.81 10.72 -15.30
N PRO A 508 -37.99 11.21 -14.89
CA PRO A 508 -39.20 10.39 -14.82
C PRO A 508 -39.69 9.89 -16.20
N ALA A 509 -39.30 10.56 -17.29
CA ALA A 509 -39.91 10.39 -18.61
C ALA A 509 -39.42 9.17 -19.44
N LYS A 510 -38.49 8.34 -18.95
CA LYS A 510 -37.81 7.32 -19.79
C LYS A 510 -37.69 5.90 -19.19
N GLY A 511 -38.45 5.56 -18.15
CA GLY A 511 -38.62 4.18 -17.69
C GLY A 511 -37.41 3.55 -16.98
N TYR A 512 -36.45 4.35 -16.50
CA TYR A 512 -35.43 3.86 -15.57
C TYR A 512 -35.98 3.92 -14.15
N GLU A 513 -36.46 2.77 -13.70
CA GLU A 513 -36.96 2.56 -12.36
C GLU A 513 -35.78 2.33 -11.40
N TYR A 514 -35.20 3.40 -10.85
CA TYR A 514 -34.34 3.28 -9.66
C TYR A 514 -35.25 3.14 -8.43
N PHE A 515 -34.94 2.18 -7.57
CA PHE A 515 -35.83 1.75 -6.47
C PHE A 515 -37.24 1.32 -6.89
N THR A 516 -37.43 0.96 -8.16
CA THR A 516 -38.64 0.29 -8.64
C THR A 516 -38.17 -0.86 -9.55
N GLY A 517 -38.55 -2.11 -9.25
CA GLY A 517 -38.09 -3.29 -10.01
C GLY A 517 -36.81 -3.98 -9.48
N PRO A 518 -36.21 -4.92 -10.24
CA PRO A 518 -35.20 -5.88 -9.74
C PRO A 518 -33.87 -5.28 -9.28
N HIS A 519 -33.70 -3.96 -9.43
CA HIS A 519 -32.48 -3.22 -9.13
C HIS A 519 -32.46 -2.62 -7.71
N GLU A 520 -33.50 -2.83 -6.89
CA GLU A 520 -33.58 -2.40 -5.47
C GLU A 520 -32.54 -3.01 -4.51
N ALA A 521 -31.55 -3.75 -5.02
CA ALA A 521 -30.62 -4.66 -4.34
C ALA A 521 -29.73 -4.04 -3.23
N THR A 522 -29.53 -2.72 -3.21
CA THR A 522 -28.64 -2.06 -2.23
C THR A 522 -29.36 -1.50 -1.02
N ARG A 523 -30.66 -1.25 -1.15
CA ARG A 523 -31.48 -0.61 -0.12
C ARG A 523 -31.44 -1.33 1.24
N PRO A 524 -31.51 -2.67 1.33
CA PRO A 524 -31.46 -3.36 2.62
C PRO A 524 -30.17 -3.06 3.37
N LEU A 525 -29.04 -3.02 2.67
CA LEU A 525 -27.74 -2.72 3.27
C LEU A 525 -27.60 -1.25 3.64
N ILE A 526 -28.10 -0.33 2.80
CA ILE A 526 -28.11 1.10 3.13
C ILE A 526 -28.94 1.35 4.40
N ASN A 527 -30.14 0.79 4.48
CA ASN A 527 -31.01 0.96 5.65
C ASN A 527 -30.44 0.25 6.89
N TYR A 528 -29.74 -0.87 6.71
CA TYR A 528 -29.03 -1.56 7.78
C TYR A 528 -27.94 -0.66 8.41
N PHE A 529 -27.12 0.01 7.60
CA PHE A 529 -26.08 0.91 8.11
C PHE A 529 -26.61 2.27 8.57
N TYR A 530 -27.65 2.79 7.90
CA TYR A 530 -28.13 4.15 8.10
C TYR A 530 -29.64 4.17 8.42
N PRO A 531 -30.07 3.59 9.54
CA PRO A 531 -31.49 3.43 9.87
C PRO A 531 -32.25 4.76 9.99
N SER A 532 -31.61 5.81 10.49
CA SER A 532 -32.19 7.16 10.63
C SER A 532 -32.30 7.95 9.32
N ALA A 533 -31.61 7.49 8.27
CA ALA A 533 -31.64 8.09 6.95
C ALA A 533 -32.36 7.17 5.94
N SER A 534 -33.26 6.33 6.44
CA SER A 534 -33.92 5.27 5.69
C SER A 534 -34.48 5.77 4.37
N LEU A 535 -34.16 5.07 3.28
CA LEU A 535 -34.76 5.36 1.98
C LEU A 535 -36.17 4.73 1.95
N PRO A 536 -37.25 5.52 1.75
CA PRO A 536 -38.64 5.03 1.81
C PRO A 536 -38.94 3.99 0.73
N SER A 537 -39.90 3.09 0.99
CA SER A 537 -40.34 2.07 0.01
C SER A 537 -41.43 2.63 -0.89
N THR A 538 -41.29 2.43 -2.20
CA THR A 538 -42.33 2.79 -3.18
C THR A 538 -43.14 1.60 -3.68
N ARG A 539 -42.83 0.35 -3.29
CA ARG A 539 -43.64 -0.82 -3.68
C ARG A 539 -43.51 -2.01 -2.72
N GLU A 540 -44.63 -2.71 -2.49
CA GLU A 540 -44.60 -4.11 -2.06
C GLU A 540 -44.08 -4.95 -3.24
N ARG A 541 -43.03 -5.72 -3.01
CA ARG A 541 -42.25 -6.34 -4.08
C ARG A 541 -42.95 -7.57 -4.67
N THR A 542 -43.10 -7.61 -5.98
CA THR A 542 -43.50 -8.80 -6.73
C THR A 542 -42.34 -9.26 -7.62
N GLN A 543 -41.63 -10.30 -7.18
CA GLN A 543 -40.58 -11.08 -7.88
C GLN A 543 -39.17 -10.48 -8.00
N LEU A 544 -38.20 -11.27 -7.53
CA LEU A 544 -36.78 -11.17 -7.89
C LEU A 544 -36.60 -11.57 -9.36
N SER A 545 -36.69 -10.63 -10.31
CA SER A 545 -36.41 -10.98 -11.71
C SER A 545 -34.91 -11.17 -11.93
N GLY A 546 -34.45 -12.42 -11.79
CA GLY A 546 -33.54 -13.14 -12.71
C GLY A 546 -32.19 -12.56 -13.13
N SER A 547 -31.78 -11.35 -12.73
CA SER A 547 -30.46 -10.86 -13.11
C SER A 547 -29.41 -11.46 -12.18
N ALA A 548 -28.68 -12.44 -12.70
CA ALA A 548 -27.48 -13.05 -12.12
C ALA A 548 -26.38 -12.04 -11.71
N TYR A 549 -26.57 -10.74 -11.95
CA TYR A 549 -25.55 -9.70 -11.79
C TYR A 549 -25.73 -8.82 -10.55
N GLY A 550 -26.77 -9.04 -9.74
CA GLY A 550 -27.18 -8.12 -8.67
C GLY A 550 -27.11 -8.68 -7.25
N TYR A 551 -27.05 -7.76 -6.28
CA TYR A 551 -27.24 -8.01 -4.84
C TYR A 551 -28.71 -8.23 -4.46
N ALA A 552 -29.57 -8.69 -5.37
CA ALA A 552 -31.01 -8.77 -5.09
C ALA A 552 -31.31 -9.75 -3.92
N TRP A 553 -30.42 -10.70 -3.69
CA TRP A 553 -30.40 -11.61 -2.55
C TRP A 553 -30.14 -10.93 -1.19
N THR A 554 -29.73 -9.66 -1.14
CA THR A 554 -29.62 -8.91 0.13
C THR A 554 -30.95 -8.77 0.83
N TYR A 555 -32.07 -8.88 0.11
CA TYR A 555 -33.40 -8.93 0.70
C TYR A 555 -33.62 -10.18 1.51
N TRP A 556 -32.98 -11.28 1.13
CA TRP A 556 -32.99 -12.46 1.96
C TRP A 556 -32.27 -12.19 3.27
N THR A 557 -31.29 -11.29 3.36
CA THR A 557 -30.44 -11.18 4.55
C THR A 557 -30.71 -9.93 5.40
N HIS A 558 -31.12 -8.82 4.80
CA HIS A 558 -31.19 -7.51 5.48
C HIS A 558 -32.52 -6.77 5.22
N ALA A 559 -33.52 -7.42 4.61
CA ALA A 559 -34.84 -6.80 4.42
C ALA A 559 -35.55 -6.53 5.76
N GLY A 560 -36.45 -5.55 5.77
CA GLY A 560 -37.38 -5.33 6.89
C GLY A 560 -36.79 -4.62 8.11
N ARG A 561 -35.53 -4.19 8.07
CA ARG A 561 -34.95 -3.33 9.11
C ARG A 561 -35.28 -1.86 8.85
N SER A 562 -36.56 -1.54 8.80
CA SER A 562 -37.03 -0.18 9.06
C SER A 562 -37.23 -0.06 10.56
N VAL A 563 -36.58 0.92 11.19
CA VAL A 563 -36.87 1.28 12.58
C VAL A 563 -38.36 1.62 12.66
N GLN A 564 -39.04 1.06 13.66
CA GLN A 564 -40.36 1.53 14.09
C GLN A 564 -40.28 2.95 14.64
#